data_AF-A0A1I1RYL2-F1
#
_entry.id   AF-A0A1I1RYL2-F1
#
_cell.length_a   1.000
_cell.length_b   1.000
_cell.length_c   1.000
_cell.angle_alpha   90.00
_cell.angle_beta   90.00
_cell.angle_gamma   90.00
#
_symmetry.space_group_name_H-M   'P 1'
#
loop_
_entity.id
_entity.type
_entity.pdbx_description
1 polymer ?
#
loop_
_entity_poly.entity_id
_entity_poly.type
_entity_poly.pdbx_seq_one_letter_code
_entity_poly.pdbx_strand_id
1 'polypeptide(L)' 'MATLSTEAPTRPLRQRMQQDMLMRGLGSHTQHDYVRHVRRFAAFLGRAPDAATPEDIRRFQLYQHENGV' A
#
# COMPACT_ATOMS: atom_id res chain seq x y z
N MET A 1 25.02 -19.26 6.81
CA MET A 1 23.74 -19.93 7.09
C MET A 1 22.65 -19.20 6.32
N ALA A 2 22.10 -19.82 5.28
CA ALA A 2 21.11 -19.20 4.41
C ALA A 2 19.71 -19.49 4.96
N THR A 3 19.05 -18.47 5.50
CA THR A 3 17.60 -18.52 5.73
C THR A 3 16.92 -18.27 4.39
N LEU A 4 16.38 -19.32 3.78
CA LEU A 4 15.40 -19.25 2.71
C LEU A 4 14.13 -18.59 3.26
N SER A 5 14.10 -17.25 3.27
CA SER A 5 12.85 -16.52 3.45
C SER A 5 12.08 -16.67 2.14
N THR A 6 11.00 -17.44 2.18
CA THR A 6 9.95 -17.47 1.16
C THR A 6 9.42 -16.05 0.95
N GLU A 7 10.08 -15.26 0.11
CA GLU A 7 9.54 -14.01 -0.42
C GLU A 7 8.44 -14.39 -1.41
N ALA A 8 7.23 -14.59 -0.87
CA ALA A 8 6.02 -14.35 -1.66
C ALA A 8 6.25 -13.03 -2.43
N PRO A 9 5.99 -12.96 -3.75
CA PRO A 9 6.49 -11.92 -4.62
C PRO A 9 6.27 -10.55 -3.97
N THR A 10 7.35 -10.01 -3.41
CA THR A 10 7.39 -8.72 -2.76
C THR A 10 7.18 -7.71 -3.88
N ARG A 11 5.91 -7.34 -4.11
CA ARG A 11 5.54 -6.39 -5.18
C ARG A 11 6.42 -5.14 -5.01
N PRO A 12 7.16 -4.69 -6.03
CA PRO A 12 8.16 -3.62 -5.90
C PRO A 12 7.65 -2.37 -5.18
N LEU A 13 6.36 -2.04 -5.36
CA LEU A 13 5.71 -0.92 -4.68
C LEU A 13 5.70 -1.06 -3.16
N ARG A 14 5.39 -2.25 -2.61
CA ARG A 14 5.29 -2.47 -1.16
C ARG A 14 6.66 -2.33 -0.49
N GLN A 15 7.72 -2.80 -1.15
CA GLN A 15 9.08 -2.70 -0.63
C GLN A 15 9.56 -1.24 -0.63
N ARG A 16 9.40 -0.53 -1.76
CA ARG A 16 9.72 0.90 -1.86
C ARG A 16 8.99 1.71 -0.78
N MET A 17 7.69 1.47 -0.62
CA MET A 17 6.88 2.14 0.39
C MET A 17 7.41 1.94 1.81
N GLN A 18 7.77 0.71 2.20
CA GLN A 18 8.35 0.45 3.53
C GLN A 18 9.71 1.14 3.69
N GLN A 19 10.56 1.07 2.66
CA GLN A 19 11.88 1.72 2.68
C GLN A 19 11.75 3.23 2.81
N ASP A 20 10.84 3.86 2.06
CA ASP A 20 10.58 5.30 2.13
C ASP A 20 10.10 5.72 3.51
N MET A 21 9.26 4.91 4.16
CA MET A 21 8.79 5.20 5.51
C MET A 21 9.88 5.07 6.56
N LEU A 22 10.76 4.06 6.42
CA LEU A 22 11.93 3.90 7.28
C LEU A 22 12.88 5.10 7.13
N MET A 23 13.16 5.52 5.90
CA MET A 23 14.01 6.69 5.63
C MET A 23 13.40 7.99 6.20
N ARG A 24 12.07 8.09 6.26
CA ARG A 24 11.35 9.22 6.87
C ARG A 24 11.18 9.10 8.39
N GLY A 25 11.67 8.03 9.01
CA GLY A 25 11.55 7.81 10.46
C GLY A 25 10.12 7.56 10.95
N LEU A 26 9.21 7.07 10.10
CA LEU A 26 7.85 6.76 10.54
C LEU A 26 7.85 5.56 11.50
N GLY A 27 7.11 5.67 12.60
CA GLY A 27 6.98 4.58 13.56
C GLY A 27 6.31 3.34 12.97
N SER A 28 6.54 2.17 13.57
CA SER A 28 6.01 0.88 13.11
C SER A 28 4.48 0.87 12.99
N HIS A 29 3.77 1.53 13.90
CA HIS A 29 2.32 1.67 13.83
C HIS A 29 1.88 2.42 12.56
N THR A 30 2.48 3.58 12.31
CA THR A 30 2.22 4.39 11.11
C THR A 30 2.55 3.62 9.83
N GLN A 31 3.67 2.88 9.80
CA GLN A 31 4.02 2.03 8.65
C GLN A 31 2.94 0.99 8.37
N HIS A 32 2.45 0.30 9.41
CA HIS A 32 1.40 -0.68 9.28
C HIS A 32 0.09 -0.06 8.77
N ASP A 33 -0.29 1.10 9.30
CA ASP A 33 -1.52 1.79 8.88
C ASP A 33 -1.46 2.19 7.41
N TYR A 34 -0.35 2.76 6.96
CA TYR A 34 -0.21 3.12 5.56
C TYR A 34 -0.28 1.89 4.65
N VAL A 35 0.40 0.79 5.00
CA VAL A 35 0.31 -0.47 4.24
C VAL A 35 -1.13 -0.99 4.21
N ARG A 36 -1.87 -0.87 5.32
CA ARG A 36 -3.30 -1.20 5.37
C ARG A 36 -4.13 -0.32 4.43
N HIS A 37 -3.89 0.99 4.38
CA HIS A 37 -4.58 1.89 3.45
C HIS A 37 -4.31 1.51 1.98
N VAL A 38 -3.06 1.23 1.60
CA VAL A 38 -2.74 0.81 0.23
C VAL A 38 -3.34 -0.55 -0.12
N ARG A 39 -3.44 -1.47 0.84
CA ARG A 39 -4.18 -2.74 0.63
C ARG A 39 -5.66 -2.50 0.37
N ARG A 40 -6.29 -1.56 1.09
CA ARG A 40 -7.69 -1.20 0.87
C ARG A 40 -7.90 -0.56 -0.51
N PHE A 41 -6.98 0.31 -0.93
CA PHE A 41 -6.99 0.88 -2.27
C PHE A 41 -6.85 -0.20 -3.35
N ALA A 42 -5.90 -1.13 -3.20
CA ALA A 42 -5.74 -2.24 -4.14
C ALA A 42 -7.00 -3.14 -4.21
N ALA A 43 -7.67 -3.36 -3.08
CA ALA A 43 -8.94 -4.08 -3.04
C ALA A 43 -10.06 -3.35 -3.78
N PHE A 44 -10.16 -2.02 -3.61
CA PHE A 44 -11.09 -1.17 -4.36
C PHE A 44 -10.84 -1.23 -5.88
N LEU A 45 -9.57 -1.21 -6.30
CA LEU A 45 -9.23 -1.25 -7.73
C LEU A 45 -9.40 -2.62 -8.39
N GLY A 46 -9.41 -3.71 -7.60
CA GLY A 46 -9.41 -5.08 -8.12
C GLY A 46 -8.14 -5.46 -8.91
N ARG A 47 -7.12 -4.60 -8.92
CA ARG A 47 -5.85 -4.78 -9.63
C ARG A 47 -4.67 -4.24 -8.83
N ALA A 48 -3.47 -4.49 -9.32
CA ALA A 48 -2.27 -4.03 -8.63
C ALA A 48 -2.20 -2.48 -8.61
N PRO A 49 -1.91 -1.86 -7.44
CA PRO A 49 -2.00 -0.40 -7.24
C PRO A 49 -0.85 0.37 -7.91
N ASP A 50 0.17 -0.33 -8.39
CA ASP A 50 1.24 0.21 -9.22
C ASP A 50 0.76 0.69 -10.60
N ALA A 51 -0.36 0.15 -11.08
CA ALA A 51 -0.99 0.57 -12.33
C ALA A 51 -2.12 1.61 -12.14
N ALA A 52 -2.27 2.17 -10.93
CA ALA A 52 -3.31 3.14 -10.63
C ALA A 52 -3.11 4.46 -11.39
N THR A 53 -4.21 5.04 -11.87
CA THR A 53 -4.24 6.35 -12.54
C THR A 53 -4.73 7.44 -11.57
N PRO A 54 -4.53 8.74 -11.89
CA PRO A 54 -5.10 9.82 -11.08
C PRO A 54 -6.63 9.74 -10.93
N GLU A 55 -7.32 9.27 -11.97
CA GLU A 55 -8.78 9.08 -11.94
C GLU A 55 -9.20 7.95 -10.97
N ASP A 56 -8.39 6.88 -10.87
CA ASP A 56 -8.61 5.83 -9.86
C ASP A 56 -8.51 6.36 -8.43
N ILE A 57 -7.56 7.27 -8.19
CA ILE A 57 -7.40 7.94 -6.89
C ILE A 57 -8.64 8.79 -6.58
N ARG A 58 -9.12 9.57 -7.55
CA ARG A 58 -10.33 10.39 -7.39
C ARG A 58 -11.54 9.53 -7.03
N ARG A 59 -11.75 8.42 -7.75
CA ARG A 59 -12.86 7.48 -7.48
C ARG A 59 -12.75 6.86 -6.10
N PHE A 60 -11.54 6.50 -5.67
CA PHE A 60 -11.32 5.98 -4.34
C PHE A 60 -11.60 7.02 -3.25
N GLN A 61 -11.24 8.29 -3.46
CA GLN A 61 -11.57 9.36 -2.51
C GLN A 61 -13.09 9.57 -2.37
N LEU A 62 -13.82 9.53 -3.48
CA LEU A 62 -15.29 9.60 -3.45
C LEU A 62 -15.88 8.39 -2.71
N TYR A 63 -15.42 7.18 -3.01
CA TYR A 63 -15.82 5.97 -2.30
C TYR A 63 -15.58 6.08 -0.79
N GLN A 64 -14.43 6.60 -0.37
CA GLN A 64 -14.13 6.78 1.06
C GLN A 64 -15.11 7.76 1.73
N HIS A 65 -15.41 8.88 1.06
CA HIS A 65 -16.37 9.85 1.54
C HIS A 65 -17.79 9.27 1.67
N GLU A 66 -18.26 8.54 0.66
CA GLU A 66 -19.60 7.92 0.66
C GLU A 66 -19.76 6.81 1.70
N ASN A 67 -18.67 6.12 2.06
CA ASN A 67 -18.71 4.96 2.94
C ASN A 67 -18.19 5.23 4.36
N GLY A 68 -17.75 6.47 4.67
CA GLY A 68 -17.24 6.85 5.98
C GLY A 68 -15.94 6.13 6.37
N VAL A 69 -15.04 5.94 5.40
CA VAL A 69 -13.85 5.10 5.46
C VAL A 69 -12.56 5.89 5.64
#